data_AF-A0A1J5C3C7-F1
#
_entry.id   AF-A0A1J5C3C7-F1
#
_cell.length_a   1.000
_cell.length_b   1.000
_cell.length_c   1.000
_cell.angle_alpha   90.00
_cell.angle_beta   90.00
_cell.angle_gamma   90.00
#
_symmetry.space_group_name_H-M   'P 1'
#
loop_
_entity.id
_entity.type
_entity.pdbx_description
1 polymer ?
#
loop_
_entity_poly.entity_id
_entity_poly.type
_entity_poly.pdbx_seq_one_letter_code
_entity_poly.pdbx_strand_id
1 'polypeptide(L)' 'MKLRPLHDRVIVKRVENETRTASGIVIPDSAAEKPDQGEVLAVGPGKKNDKGEISPMAVKVGD' A
#
# COMPACT_ATOMS: atom_id res chain seq x y z
N MET A 1 5.09 15.69 -7.84
CA MET A 1 4.42 16.19 -6.62
C MET A 1 4.72 15.23 -5.47
N LYS A 2 5.19 15.72 -4.31
CA LYS A 2 5.42 14.88 -3.13
C LYS A 2 4.12 14.82 -2.31
N LEU A 3 3.42 13.69 -2.35
CA LEU A 3 2.25 13.48 -1.51
C LEU A 3 2.70 13.18 -0.09
N ARG A 4 2.22 13.95 0.89
CA ARG A 4 2.49 13.75 2.31
C ARG A 4 1.23 13.25 3.01
N PRO A 5 1.15 11.96 3.41
CA PRO A 5 0.05 11.48 4.21
C PRO A 5 0.05 12.13 5.61
N LEU A 6 -1.16 12.31 6.16
CA LEU A 6 -1.39 12.86 7.49
C LEU A 6 -1.80 11.74 8.46
N HIS A 7 -1.48 11.90 9.74
CA HIS A 7 -1.82 10.96 10.81
C HIS A 7 -1.35 9.53 10.50
N ASP A 8 -2.25 8.56 10.57
CA ASP A 8 -2.06 7.12 10.39
C ASP A 8 -2.31 6.65 8.96
N ARG A 9 -2.29 7.56 7.99
CA ARG A 9 -2.52 7.23 6.58
C ARG A 9 -1.23 6.78 5.89
N VAL A 10 -1.39 5.87 4.94
CA VAL A 10 -0.30 5.35 4.09
C VAL A 10 -0.73 5.50 2.63
N ILE A 11 0.23 5.84 1.78
CA ILE A 11 0.03 5.90 0.33
C ILE A 11 0.69 4.67 -0.26
N VAL A 12 -0.13 3.83 -0.88
CA VAL A 12 0.30 2.58 -1.51
C VAL A 12 0.07 2.68 -3.01
N LYS A 13 1.07 2.29 -3.79
CA LYS A 13 0.93 2.04 -5.23
C LYS A 13 0.64 0.57 -5.41
N ARG A 14 -0.53 0.25 -5.97
CA ARG A 14 -0.88 -1.13 -6.33
C ARG A 14 0.18 -1.70 -7.27
N VAL A 15 0.63 -2.92 -7.01
CA VAL A 15 1.44 -3.65 -7.99
C VAL A 15 0.54 -4.08 -9.15
N GLU A 16 1.14 -4.26 -10.33
CA GLU A 16 0.41 -4.82 -11.46
C GLU A 16 0.06 -6.29 -11.16
N ASN A 17 -1.13 -6.71 -11.61
CA ASN A 17 -1.55 -8.10 -11.45
C ASN A 17 -0.63 -9.04 -12.22
N GLU A 18 -0.39 -10.21 -11.65
CA GLU A 18 0.25 -11.30 -12.38
C GLU A 18 -0.66 -11.71 -13.54
N THR A 19 -0.22 -11.41 -14.77
CA THR A 19 -0.94 -11.79 -16.00
C THR A 19 -0.89 -13.30 -16.26
N ARG A 20 -0.06 -14.04 -15.50
CA ARG A 20 0.13 -15.49 -15.61
C ARG A 20 0.12 -16.13 -14.23
N THR A 21 -0.69 -17.16 -14.07
CA THR A 21 -0.64 -18.01 -12.87
C THR A 21 0.64 -18.86 -12.85
N ALA A 22 0.99 -19.43 -11.70
CA ALA A 22 2.12 -20.34 -11.55
C ALA A 22 2.07 -21.55 -12.51
N SER A 23 0.89 -21.90 -13.03
CA SER A 23 0.68 -22.97 -14.01
C SER A 23 0.70 -22.49 -15.47
N GLY A 24 0.99 -21.21 -15.72
CA GLY A 24 1.12 -20.63 -17.06
C GLY A 24 -0.21 -20.20 -17.72
N ILE A 25 -1.31 -20.16 -16.98
CA ILE A 25 -2.62 -19.72 -17.49
C ILE A 25 -2.64 -18.19 -17.56
N VAL A 26 -2.94 -17.65 -18.73
CA VAL A 26 -3.05 -16.19 -18.93
C VAL A 26 -4.42 -15.73 -18.44
N ILE A 27 -4.44 -14.79 -17.49
CA ILE A 27 -5.68 -14.20 -16.98
C ILE A 27 -6.04 -13.02 -17.89
N PRO A 28 -7.23 -13.01 -18.53
CA PRO A 28 -7.67 -11.88 -19.33
C PRO A 28 -7.96 -10.67 -18.44
N ASP A 29 -7.72 -9.46 -18.95
CA ASP A 29 -7.86 -8.20 -18.21
C ASP A 29 -9.26 -7.99 -17.58
N SER A 30 -10.30 -8.64 -18.13
CA SER A 30 -11.67 -8.59 -17.60
C SER A 30 -11.89 -9.43 -16.34
N ALA A 31 -11.03 -10.43 -16.09
CA ALA A 31 -11.05 -11.30 -14.92
C ALA A 31 -9.94 -10.96 -13.92
N ALA A 32 -9.18 -9.88 -14.17
CA ALA A 32 -8.14 -9.41 -13.29
C ALA A 32 -8.78 -8.85 -12.00
N GLU A 33 -8.68 -9.59 -10.90
CA GLU A 33 -9.06 -9.12 -9.58
C GLU A 33 -8.19 -7.92 -9.17
N LYS A 34 -8.66 -7.09 -8.24
CA LYS A 34 -7.84 -5.97 -7.78
C LYS A 34 -6.64 -6.55 -7.00
N PRO A 35 -5.41 -6.13 -7.31
CA PRO A 35 -4.24 -6.60 -6.57
C PRO A 35 -4.36 -6.12 -5.13
N ASP A 36 -4.35 -7.08 -4.21
CA ASP A 36 -4.34 -6.83 -2.76
C ASP A 36 -2.94 -6.44 -2.26
N GLN A 37 -1.93 -6.58 -3.13
CA GLN A 37 -0.55 -6.20 -2.86
C GLN A 37 -0.23 -4.82 -3.46
N GLY A 38 0.71 -4.13 -2.84
CA GLY A 38 1.18 -2.82 -3.30
C GLY A 38 2.38 -2.35 -2.51
N GLU A 39 3.15 -1.45 -3.11
CA GLU A 39 4.35 -0.85 -2.53
C GLU A 39 4.01 0.47 -1.83
N VAL A 40 4.53 0.66 -0.62
CA VAL A 40 4.35 1.85 0.20
C VAL A 40 5.23 2.99 -0.30
N LEU A 41 4.61 4.02 -0.89
CA LEU A 41 5.29 5.22 -1.37
C LEU A 41 5.49 6.29 -0.29
N ALA A 42 4.58 6.36 0.69
CA ALA A 42 4.66 7.35 1.76
C ALA A 42 3.90 6.89 3.01
N VAL A 43 4.47 7.19 4.18
CA VAL A 43 3.92 6.83 5.48
C VAL A 43 3.68 8.10 6.31
N GLY A 44 2.53 8.16 6.97
CA GLY A 44 2.18 9.26 7.86
C GLY A 44 2.96 9.20 9.19
N PRO A 45 2.96 10.28 9.98
CA PRO A 45 3.65 10.32 11.26
C PRO A 45 3.14 9.28 12.28
N GLY A 46 1.91 8.79 12.12
CA GLY A 46 1.29 7.81 13.00
C GLY A 46 0.05 8.32 13.74
N LYS A 47 -0.60 7.42 14.50
CA LYS A 47 -1.83 7.72 15.22
C LYS A 47 -1.51 8.50 16.49
N LYS A 48 -2.21 9.62 16.71
CA LYS A 48 -2.13 10.38 17.95
C LYS A 48 -2.99 9.70 19.02
N ASN A 49 -2.43 9.40 20.18
CA ASN A 49 -3.17 8.90 21.33
C ASN A 49 -3.84 10.07 22.10
N ASP A 50 -4.75 9.78 23.01
CA ASP A 50 -5.48 10.80 23.80
C ASP A 50 -4.56 11.63 24.71
N LYS A 51 -3.34 11.15 24.96
CA LYS A 51 -2.28 11.85 25.72
C LYS A 51 -1.44 12.79 24.86
N GLY A 52 -1.68 12.81 23.55
CA GLY A 52 -1.00 13.68 22.60
C GLY A 52 0.29 13.13 22.00
N GLU A 53 0.68 11.92 22.39
CA GLU A 53 1.85 11.22 21.83
C GLU A 53 1.48 10.56 20.50
N ILE A 54 2.46 10.48 19.60
CA ILE A 54 2.28 9.90 18.29
C ILE A 54 2.83 8.46 18.33
N SER A 55 1.94 7.49 18.11
CA SER A 55 2.34 6.10 17.92
C SER A 55 2.85 5.93 16.49
N PRO A 56 4.14 5.63 16.27
CA PRO A 56 4.71 5.51 14.94
C PRO A 56 4.09 4.35 14.16
N MET A 57 4.03 4.49 12.83
CA MET A 57 3.57 3.41 11.95
C MET A 57 4.62 2.30 11.90
N ALA A 58 4.16 1.04 11.85
CA ALA A 58 5.04 -0.13 11.75
C ALA A 58 5.60 -0.34 10.32
N VAL A 59 4.90 0.21 9.32
CA VAL A 59 5.30 0.14 7.90
C VAL A 59 6.23 1.29 7.54
N LYS A 60 7.18 1.01 6.65
CA LYS A 60 8.16 1.97 6.14
C LYS A 60 7.92 2.25 4.66
N VAL A 61 8.58 3.28 4.15
CA VAL A 61 8.58 3.56 2.71
C VAL A 61 9.41 2.48 2.01
N GLY A 62 8.82 1.84 1.00
CA GLY A 62 9.43 0.73 0.25
C GLY A 62 9.06 -0.68 0.73
N ASP A 63 8.22 -0.80 1.77
CA ASP A 63 7.55 -2.06 2.12
C ASP A 63 6.38 -2.34 1.17
#